data_AF-A0A093X6G7-F1
#
_entry.id   AF-A0A093X6G7-F1
#
_cell.length_a   1.000
_cell.length_b   1.000
_cell.length_c   1.000
_cell.angle_alpha   90.00
_cell.angle_beta   90.00
_cell.angle_gamma   90.00
#
_symmetry.space_group_name_H-M   'P 1'
#
loop_
_entity.id
_entity.type
_entity.pdbx_description
1 polymer ?
#
loop_
_entity_poly.entity_id
_entity_poly.type
_entity_poly.pdbx_seq_one_letter_code
_entity_poly.pdbx_strand_id
1 'polypeptide(L)'
;SLLTIGFGPASLAIAIALADHLSSSPSSPTPPVLFLEKQAKFNWHAGMQLAGTHMQISFLKDLATPRDPTSPFSFLNYLFTKGRLQKFINLGTFLPARREYEDYMRWCASHFHRSVRYGSEITRVDAVHNEATGKVDRFNVHWVDTATGTPGSAVAKNVVVATGGAPAVPEIFAPFVGGEGARFIHSSQYATSIPGLSSTLLSPSAPQHLVVIGGGQSAAEIYVDLSVRFPSSRITLLVKDASLRPSDDSPFVNEIFDPDRVTPTYQLNAADRAAKREKDKGTNYGVVRLELLERIYSELYAQEVDEPEEANWRCRVRNSRTVVGVEKIENGVKLEVAKTGAENGERETLEAGLVVFATGYRRDAHVRILEGTRGLLASETEPVKSEAETITEAALTSPTSAPPLAGESTAEPSTTSTVAETAPAAAAAETITEAALVPSAPTTTPATTTETTTETTASSATESEVKITTEITSAPAVFPVGRDYKVQYAPGAVEEGSGIWLQGCNEKTHGLSDTLLSILAHRGGEVVQSIFGPGSSSK
;
A
#
# COMPACT_ATOMS: atom_id res chain seq x y z
N SER A 1 -18.11 16.13 19.23
CA SER A 1 -16.70 15.76 19.37
C SER A 1 -16.34 14.74 18.31
N LEU A 2 -15.07 14.71 17.91
CA LEU A 2 -14.53 13.78 16.92
C LEU A 2 -13.32 13.05 17.49
N LEU A 3 -13.27 11.73 17.34
CA LEU A 3 -12.08 10.94 17.61
C LEU A 3 -11.69 10.20 16.34
N THR A 4 -10.43 10.25 15.94
CA THR A 4 -9.93 9.53 14.77
C THR A 4 -8.88 8.50 15.16
N ILE A 5 -8.96 7.33 14.53
CA ILE A 5 -8.09 6.18 14.76
C ILE A 5 -7.08 6.12 13.61
N GLY A 6 -5.81 6.29 13.95
CA GLY A 6 -4.70 6.53 13.03
C GLY A 6 -4.45 8.03 12.82
N PHE A 7 -3.19 8.42 12.68
CA PHE A 7 -2.78 9.77 12.26
C PHE A 7 -1.82 9.74 11.07
N GLY A 8 -2.14 8.89 10.09
CA GLY A 8 -1.54 8.91 8.76
C GLY A 8 -2.13 10.01 7.86
N PRO A 9 -1.78 10.01 6.56
CA PRO A 9 -2.24 11.03 5.60
C PRO A 9 -3.76 11.21 5.54
N ALA A 10 -4.52 10.12 5.71
CA ALA A 10 -5.98 10.14 5.68
C ALA A 10 -6.58 11.02 6.80
N SER A 11 -6.23 10.74 8.05
CA SER A 11 -6.65 11.56 9.20
C SER A 11 -6.03 12.94 9.20
N LEU A 12 -4.80 13.09 8.68
CA LEU A 12 -4.16 14.39 8.53
C LEU A 12 -4.92 15.28 7.54
N ALA A 13 -5.43 14.73 6.44
CA ALA A 13 -6.29 15.47 5.52
C ALA A 13 -7.63 15.87 6.16
N ILE A 14 -8.20 15.05 7.05
CA ILE A 14 -9.37 15.44 7.86
C ILE A 14 -9.02 16.59 8.81
N ALA A 15 -7.87 16.54 9.48
CA ALA A 15 -7.42 17.60 10.37
C ALA A 15 -7.26 18.93 9.63
N ILE A 16 -6.65 18.89 8.44
CA ILE A 16 -6.48 20.05 7.55
C ILE A 16 -7.85 20.57 7.07
N ALA A 17 -8.72 19.70 6.56
CA ALA A 17 -10.04 20.09 6.09
C ALA A 17 -10.89 20.71 7.21
N LEU A 18 -10.80 20.20 8.43
CA LEU A 18 -11.47 20.76 9.59
C LEU A 18 -10.89 22.14 9.95
N ALA A 19 -9.57 22.32 9.90
CA ALA A 19 -8.93 23.61 10.17
C ALA A 19 -9.34 24.67 9.14
N ASP A 20 -9.38 24.31 7.85
CA ASP A 20 -9.84 25.19 6.78
C ASP A 20 -11.33 25.55 6.97
N HIS A 21 -12.17 24.55 7.28
CA HIS A 21 -13.60 24.76 7.55
C HIS A 21 -13.83 25.74 8.71
N LEU A 22 -13.14 25.55 9.84
CA LEU A 22 -13.25 26.43 11.01
C LEU A 22 -12.72 27.84 10.71
N SER A 23 -11.70 27.98 9.88
CA SER A 23 -11.17 29.28 9.47
C SER A 23 -12.16 30.04 8.58
N SER A 24 -12.91 29.33 7.73
CA SER A 24 -13.97 29.92 6.89
C SER A 24 -15.26 30.25 7.65
N SER A 25 -15.49 29.64 8.82
CA SER A 25 -16.68 29.78 9.65
C SER A 25 -16.34 30.09 11.11
N PRO A 26 -15.74 31.26 11.41
CA PRO A 26 -15.20 31.57 12.74
C PRO A 26 -16.26 31.71 13.85
N SER A 27 -17.54 31.85 13.49
CA SER A 27 -18.66 31.88 14.44
C SER A 27 -19.11 30.49 14.91
N SER A 28 -18.68 29.41 14.24
CA SER A 28 -19.03 28.04 14.61
C SER A 28 -18.20 27.57 15.81
N PRO A 29 -18.80 26.91 16.80
CA PRO A 29 -18.05 26.39 17.94
C PRO A 29 -17.03 25.33 17.49
N THR A 30 -15.79 25.46 17.96
CA THR A 30 -14.75 24.48 17.66
C THR A 30 -15.07 23.16 18.37
N PRO A 31 -15.25 22.04 17.63
CA PRO A 31 -15.54 20.76 18.26
C PRO A 31 -14.29 20.23 18.98
N PRO A 32 -14.42 19.50 20.10
CA PRO A 32 -13.31 18.74 20.67
C PRO A 32 -12.87 17.64 19.69
N VAL A 33 -11.57 17.56 19.40
CA VAL A 33 -10.97 16.59 18.46
C VAL A 33 -9.79 15.87 19.11
N LEU A 34 -9.72 14.55 18.93
CA LEU A 34 -8.60 13.71 19.32
C LEU A 34 -8.19 12.77 18.18
N PHE A 35 -6.90 12.70 17.88
CA PHE A 35 -6.30 11.75 16.95
C PHE A 35 -5.44 10.76 17.74
N LEU A 36 -5.64 9.45 17.54
CA LEU A 36 -4.86 8.41 18.21
C LEU A 36 -3.97 7.69 17.19
N GLU A 37 -2.66 7.65 17.40
CA GLU A 37 -1.69 7.04 16.48
C GLU A 37 -0.76 6.08 17.21
N LYS A 38 -0.55 4.89 16.63
CA LYS A 38 0.28 3.83 17.25
C LYS A 38 1.77 4.16 17.25
N GLN A 39 2.26 4.85 16.22
CA GLN A 39 3.66 5.26 16.14
C GLN A 39 3.95 6.33 17.21
N ALA A 40 5.20 6.38 17.68
CA ALA A 40 5.63 7.36 18.68
C ALA A 40 5.70 8.80 18.13
N LYS A 41 5.70 8.97 16.81
CA LYS A 41 5.68 10.24 16.08
C LYS A 41 5.13 10.04 14.68
N PHE A 42 4.79 11.12 13.99
CA PHE A 42 4.38 11.05 12.59
C PHE A 42 5.54 10.54 11.74
N ASN A 43 5.34 9.39 11.08
CA ASN A 43 6.12 8.97 9.93
C ASN A 43 5.19 8.34 8.89
N TRP A 44 5.40 8.68 7.62
CA TRP A 44 4.67 8.09 6.51
C TRP A 44 5.54 7.04 5.80
N HIS A 45 5.08 5.78 5.81
CA HIS A 45 5.76 4.63 5.21
C HIS A 45 7.27 4.57 5.51
N ALA A 46 7.65 4.71 6.79
CA ALA A 46 9.06 4.77 7.20
C ALA A 46 9.92 3.62 6.65
N GLY A 47 9.41 2.40 6.60
CA GLY A 47 10.13 1.25 6.05
C GLY A 47 10.30 1.25 4.53
N MET A 48 9.70 2.19 3.80
CA MET A 48 9.88 2.37 2.36
C MET A 48 10.45 3.75 2.00
N GLN A 49 11.05 4.46 2.98
CA GLN A 49 11.76 5.73 2.72
C GLN A 49 13.16 5.46 2.16
N LEU A 50 13.22 4.99 0.91
CA LEU A 50 14.45 4.66 0.21
C LEU A 50 15.05 5.87 -0.50
N ALA A 51 16.38 5.92 -0.54
CA ALA A 51 17.10 6.98 -1.22
C ALA A 51 16.79 6.96 -2.73
N GLY A 52 16.61 8.15 -3.32
CA GLY A 52 16.30 8.28 -4.76
C GLY A 52 14.87 7.89 -5.16
N THR A 53 13.99 7.52 -4.22
CA THR A 53 12.58 7.26 -4.52
C THR A 53 11.75 8.54 -4.60
N HIS A 54 10.80 8.56 -5.52
CA HIS A 54 9.94 9.70 -5.80
C HIS A 54 8.47 9.36 -5.52
N MET A 55 7.66 10.40 -5.40
CA MET A 55 6.21 10.26 -5.40
C MET A 55 5.74 9.73 -6.75
N GLN A 56 4.70 8.89 -6.74
CA GLN A 56 4.05 8.39 -7.96
C GLN A 56 2.83 9.23 -8.34
N ILE A 57 2.74 10.44 -7.80
CA ILE A 57 1.61 11.34 -7.93
C ILE A 57 2.10 12.78 -7.95
N SER A 58 1.43 13.63 -8.74
CA SER A 58 1.69 15.07 -8.75
C SER A 58 1.58 15.67 -7.36
N PHE A 59 2.52 16.55 -7.00
CA PHE A 59 2.46 17.31 -5.75
C PHE A 59 1.19 18.18 -5.63
N LEU A 60 0.51 18.49 -6.74
CA LEU A 60 -0.76 19.23 -6.72
C LEU A 60 -1.91 18.40 -6.14
N LYS A 61 -1.77 17.07 -6.07
CA LYS A 61 -2.68 16.19 -5.32
C LYS A 61 -2.22 16.05 -3.87
N ASP A 62 -1.82 17.16 -3.25
CA ASP A 62 -1.49 17.23 -1.82
C ASP A 62 -2.74 17.15 -0.93
N LEU A 63 -2.57 17.38 0.38
CA LEU A 63 -3.64 17.20 1.37
C LEU A 63 -4.65 18.36 1.42
N ALA A 64 -4.48 19.40 0.58
CA ALA A 64 -5.32 20.59 0.61
C ALA A 64 -5.68 21.13 -0.79
N THR A 65 -4.70 21.28 -1.69
CA THR A 65 -4.79 22.00 -2.96
C THR A 65 -6.00 21.60 -3.83
N PRO A 66 -6.34 20.30 -4.02
CA PRO A 66 -7.50 19.91 -4.82
C PRO A 66 -8.85 20.33 -4.23
N ARG A 67 -8.89 20.62 -2.92
CA ARG A 67 -10.09 21.11 -2.22
C ARG A 67 -10.09 22.63 -2.10
N ASP A 68 -8.96 23.21 -1.72
CA ASP A 68 -8.76 24.65 -1.61
C ASP A 68 -7.28 25.01 -1.86
N PRO A 69 -6.94 25.59 -3.04
CA PRO A 69 -5.57 25.96 -3.36
C PRO A 69 -5.04 27.12 -2.52
N THR A 70 -5.89 27.83 -1.77
CA THR A 70 -5.50 28.91 -0.87
C THR A 70 -5.16 28.43 0.53
N SER A 71 -5.42 27.15 0.85
CA SER A 71 -5.13 26.57 2.15
C SER A 71 -3.65 26.76 2.52
N PRO A 72 -3.36 27.16 3.78
CA PRO A 72 -1.99 27.28 4.23
C PRO A 72 -1.27 25.91 4.27
N PHE A 73 -1.98 24.79 4.13
CA PHE A 73 -1.42 23.45 4.15
C PHE A 73 -1.04 22.88 2.77
N SER A 74 -1.05 23.71 1.71
CA SER A 74 -0.58 23.26 0.38
C SER A 74 0.92 22.96 0.37
N PHE A 75 1.35 22.04 -0.50
CA PHE A 75 2.75 21.67 -0.69
C PHE A 75 3.58 22.89 -1.16
N LEU A 76 3.00 23.76 -1.99
CA LEU A 76 3.63 25.00 -2.42
C LEU A 76 3.86 25.96 -1.25
N ASN A 77 2.88 26.13 -0.35
CA ASN A 77 3.06 26.98 0.83
C ASN A 77 4.10 26.40 1.81
N TYR A 78 4.16 25.07 1.94
CA TYR A 78 5.24 24.39 2.66
C TYR A 78 6.61 24.71 2.07
N LEU A 79 6.79 24.59 0.75
CA LEU A 79 8.05 24.90 0.08
C LEU A 79 8.45 26.36 0.28
N PHE A 80 7.47 27.28 0.20
CA PHE A 80 7.68 28.70 0.48
C PHE A 80 8.15 28.92 1.92
N THR A 81 7.44 28.36 2.89
CA THR A 81 7.75 28.44 4.33
C THR A 81 9.14 27.86 4.65
N LYS A 82 9.58 26.84 3.92
CA LYS A 82 10.90 26.22 4.07
C LYS A 82 12.01 26.94 3.29
N GLY A 83 11.72 28.02 2.56
CA GLY A 83 12.69 28.72 1.71
C GLY A 83 13.23 27.87 0.55
N ARG A 84 12.47 26.86 0.12
CA ARG A 84 12.86 25.91 -0.94
C ARG A 84 12.08 26.07 -2.25
N LEU A 85 11.03 26.89 -2.28
CA LEU A 85 10.15 27.04 -3.45
C LEU A 85 10.93 27.26 -4.76
N GLN A 86 11.85 28.24 -4.80
CA GLN A 86 12.55 28.53 -6.05
C GLN A 86 13.51 27.42 -6.48
N LYS A 87 14.10 26.70 -5.52
CA LYS A 87 14.92 25.52 -5.82
C LYS A 87 14.07 24.39 -6.38
N PHE A 88 12.87 24.18 -5.85
CA PHE A 88 11.94 23.18 -6.34
C PHE A 88 11.40 23.52 -7.73
N ILE A 89 11.08 24.78 -8.01
CA ILE A 89 10.69 25.25 -9.35
C ILE A 89 11.77 24.90 -10.38
N ASN A 90 13.04 25.13 -10.03
CA ASN A 90 14.16 24.80 -10.92
C ASN A 90 14.34 23.29 -11.18
N LEU A 91 13.78 22.39 -10.35
CA LEU A 91 13.79 20.95 -10.62
C LEU A 91 12.89 20.56 -11.79
N GLY A 92 11.88 21.39 -12.13
CA GLY A 92 10.98 21.11 -13.25
C GLY A 92 10.17 19.81 -13.12
N THR A 93 9.95 19.33 -11.89
CA THR A 93 9.28 18.05 -11.61
C THR A 93 7.94 18.22 -10.90
N PHE A 94 6.98 17.36 -11.25
CA PHE A 94 5.72 17.21 -10.49
C PHE A 94 5.82 16.14 -9.41
N LEU A 95 6.89 15.35 -9.39
CA LEU A 95 7.06 14.17 -8.56
C LEU A 95 8.18 14.42 -7.53
N PRO A 96 7.88 15.04 -6.38
CA PRO A 96 8.89 15.32 -5.36
C PRO A 96 9.51 14.01 -4.86
N ALA A 97 10.71 14.11 -4.28
CA ALA A 97 11.31 12.98 -3.58
C ALA A 97 10.39 12.53 -2.44
N ARG A 98 10.24 11.21 -2.23
CA ARG A 98 9.36 10.65 -1.18
C ARG A 98 9.70 11.19 0.21
N ARG A 99 10.99 11.41 0.47
CA ARG A 99 11.51 12.03 1.69
C ARG A 99 11.03 13.47 1.88
N GLU A 100 10.97 14.27 0.82
CA GLU A 100 10.51 15.67 0.90
C GLU A 100 9.00 15.75 1.13
N TYR A 101 8.24 14.85 0.50
CA TYR A 101 6.80 14.75 0.70
C TYR A 101 6.43 14.25 2.10
N GLU A 102 7.23 13.34 2.66
CA GLU A 102 7.09 12.93 4.06
C GLU A 102 7.41 14.10 5.03
N ASP A 103 8.42 14.92 4.73
CA ASP A 103 8.70 16.14 5.51
C ASP A 103 7.58 17.17 5.40
N TYR A 104 6.95 17.31 4.23
CA TYR A 104 5.73 18.11 4.05
C TYR A 104 4.60 17.64 4.98
N MET A 105 4.31 16.34 4.99
CA MET A 105 3.23 15.82 5.83
C MET A 105 3.56 15.91 7.32
N ARG A 106 4.83 15.70 7.70
CA ARG A 106 5.29 15.96 9.08
C ARG A 106 5.11 17.41 9.46
N TRP A 107 5.43 18.34 8.56
CA TRP A 107 5.21 19.77 8.77
C TRP A 107 3.72 20.06 8.99
N CYS A 108 2.82 19.58 8.13
CA CYS A 108 1.37 19.70 8.34
C CYS A 108 0.93 19.12 9.71
N ALA A 109 1.39 17.91 10.04
CA ALA A 109 1.07 17.23 11.30
C ALA A 109 1.49 18.04 12.54
N SER A 110 2.57 18.82 12.46
CA SER A 110 3.08 19.62 13.57
C SER A 110 2.10 20.71 14.04
N HIS A 111 1.21 21.18 13.16
CA HIS A 111 0.17 22.15 13.50
C HIS A 111 -0.93 21.57 14.40
N PHE A 112 -1.03 20.24 14.50
CA PHE A 112 -2.08 19.54 15.24
C PHE A 112 -1.59 18.83 16.51
N HIS A 113 -0.35 19.08 16.96
CA HIS A 113 0.28 18.36 18.06
C HIS A 113 -0.55 18.32 19.36
N ARG A 114 -1.38 19.33 19.64
CA ARG A 114 -2.24 19.38 20.83
C ARG A 114 -3.42 18.41 20.77
N SER A 115 -3.82 18.00 19.58
CA SER A 115 -4.97 17.12 19.36
C SER A 115 -4.55 15.67 19.07
N VAL A 116 -3.25 15.37 19.05
CA VAL A 116 -2.73 14.04 18.66
C VAL A 116 -2.08 13.37 19.86
N ARG A 117 -2.50 12.13 20.13
CA ARG A 117 -1.84 11.22 21.07
C ARG A 117 -1.14 10.12 20.29
N TYR A 118 0.18 10.22 20.23
CA TYR A 118 1.06 9.17 19.69
C TYR A 118 1.21 8.00 20.68
N GLY A 119 1.79 6.90 20.22
CA GLY A 119 2.01 5.70 21.03
C GLY A 119 0.71 5.02 21.51
N SER A 120 -0.40 5.17 20.79
CA SER A 120 -1.72 4.65 21.18
C SER A 120 -2.20 3.62 20.16
N GLU A 121 -2.10 2.33 20.50
CA GLU A 121 -2.59 1.24 19.64
C GLU A 121 -4.04 0.88 19.97
N ILE A 122 -4.93 1.07 19.00
CA ILE A 122 -6.36 0.83 19.21
C ILE A 122 -6.68 -0.65 19.26
N THR A 123 -7.39 -1.04 20.31
CA THR A 123 -7.79 -2.42 20.54
C THR A 123 -9.22 -2.66 20.09
N ARG A 124 -10.17 -1.78 20.42
CA ARG A 124 -11.60 -1.93 20.08
C ARG A 124 -12.38 -0.61 20.22
N VAL A 125 -13.59 -0.59 19.65
CA VAL A 125 -14.60 0.46 19.81
C VAL A 125 -15.89 -0.16 20.29
N ASP A 126 -16.43 0.35 21.39
CA ASP A 126 -17.67 -0.12 22.01
C ASP A 126 -18.77 0.95 21.87
N ALA A 127 -20.01 0.51 21.67
CA ALA A 127 -21.17 1.39 21.61
C ALA A 127 -21.59 1.88 23.00
N VAL A 128 -21.90 3.17 23.13
CA VAL A 128 -22.42 3.78 24.37
C VAL A 128 -23.86 4.22 24.15
N HIS A 129 -24.77 3.65 24.94
CA HIS A 129 -26.20 3.89 24.82
C HIS A 129 -26.64 5.07 25.68
N ASN A 130 -27.55 5.89 25.14
CA ASN A 130 -28.30 6.89 25.87
C ASN A 130 -29.45 6.20 26.61
N GLU A 131 -29.46 6.30 27.94
CA GLU A 131 -30.46 5.66 28.80
C GLU A 131 -31.89 6.15 28.51
N ALA A 132 -32.07 7.39 28.05
CA ALA A 132 -33.39 7.96 27.80
C ALA A 132 -33.99 7.51 26.46
N THR A 133 -33.17 7.33 25.42
CA THR A 133 -33.64 6.98 24.07
C THR A 133 -33.45 5.51 23.73
N GLY A 134 -32.58 4.80 24.47
CA GLY A 134 -32.14 3.45 24.15
C GLY A 134 -31.23 3.37 22.93
N LYS A 135 -30.87 4.50 22.31
CA LYS A 135 -30.04 4.57 21.10
C LYS A 135 -28.59 4.83 21.45
N VAL A 136 -27.67 4.50 20.55
CA VAL A 136 -26.25 4.82 20.70
C VAL A 136 -26.01 6.30 20.36
N ASP A 137 -25.50 7.07 21.33
CA ASP A 137 -25.22 8.51 21.17
C ASP A 137 -23.72 8.83 21.17
N ARG A 138 -22.89 7.84 21.54
CA ARG A 138 -21.44 7.95 21.65
C ARG A 138 -20.77 6.59 21.44
N PHE A 139 -19.46 6.62 21.24
CA PHE A 139 -18.61 5.44 21.10
C PHE A 139 -17.41 5.56 22.04
N ASN A 140 -17.07 4.48 22.74
CA ASN A 140 -15.89 4.41 23.59
C ASN A 140 -14.74 3.73 22.82
N VAL A 141 -13.65 4.45 22.61
CA VAL A 141 -12.47 3.94 21.90
C VAL A 141 -11.42 3.54 22.91
N HIS A 142 -11.00 2.28 22.85
CA HIS A 142 -10.00 1.69 23.74
C HIS A 142 -8.65 1.54 23.05
N TRP A 143 -7.57 1.82 23.78
CA TRP A 143 -6.21 1.63 23.31
C TRP A 143 -5.28 1.09 24.39
N VAL A 144 -4.11 0.63 23.95
CA VAL A 144 -2.96 0.33 24.81
C VAL A 144 -1.83 1.30 24.44
N ASP A 145 -1.18 1.85 25.47
CA ASP A 145 0.02 2.67 25.30
C ASP A 145 1.20 1.78 24.88
N THR A 146 1.79 2.04 23.71
CA THR A 146 2.79 1.15 23.09
C THR A 146 4.13 1.15 23.82
N ALA A 147 4.40 2.14 24.69
CA ALA A 147 5.62 2.19 25.48
C ALA A 147 5.44 1.53 26.85
N THR A 148 4.29 1.71 27.49
CA THR A 148 4.06 1.26 28.88
C THR A 148 3.15 0.04 29.01
N GLY A 149 2.40 -0.33 27.96
CA GLY A 149 1.37 -1.36 28.02
C GLY A 149 0.11 -0.96 28.78
N THR A 150 0.01 0.31 29.22
CA THR A 150 -1.11 0.77 30.04
C THR A 150 -2.38 0.95 29.19
N PRO A 151 -3.56 0.46 29.63
CA PRO A 151 -4.80 0.68 28.92
C PRO A 151 -5.29 2.14 29.04
N GLY A 152 -5.95 2.64 28.00
CA GLY A 152 -6.64 3.93 28.00
C GLY A 152 -7.96 3.87 27.22
N SER A 153 -8.82 4.85 27.45
CA SER A 153 -10.08 4.99 26.71
C SER A 153 -10.57 6.42 26.62
N ALA A 154 -11.33 6.74 25.57
CA ALA A 154 -11.96 8.05 25.38
C ALA A 154 -13.28 7.89 24.63
N VAL A 155 -14.27 8.71 25.02
CA VAL A 155 -15.61 8.67 24.45
C VAL A 155 -15.80 9.83 23.48
N ALA A 156 -16.37 9.56 22.31
CA ALA A 156 -16.70 10.58 21.31
C ALA A 156 -18.06 10.32 20.65
N LYS A 157 -18.72 11.37 20.17
CA LYS A 157 -19.96 11.23 19.37
C LYS A 157 -19.67 10.61 18.00
N ASN A 158 -18.57 11.05 17.39
CA ASN A 158 -18.17 10.68 16.04
C ASN A 158 -16.78 10.05 16.04
N VAL A 159 -16.63 8.90 15.38
CA VAL A 159 -15.37 8.17 15.25
C VAL A 159 -15.00 8.01 13.78
N VAL A 160 -13.75 8.27 13.41
CA VAL A 160 -13.22 7.91 12.08
C VAL A 160 -12.19 6.80 12.22
N VAL A 161 -12.28 5.75 11.42
CA VAL A 161 -11.29 4.67 11.33
C VAL A 161 -10.46 4.85 10.06
N ALA A 162 -9.19 5.22 10.21
CA ALA A 162 -8.27 5.53 9.12
C ALA A 162 -6.88 4.89 9.35
N THR A 163 -6.86 3.59 9.61
CA THR A 163 -5.66 2.84 10.03
C THR A 163 -4.67 2.51 8.91
N GLY A 164 -5.01 2.79 7.65
CA GLY A 164 -4.24 2.31 6.50
C GLY A 164 -4.27 0.78 6.37
N GLY A 165 -3.23 0.23 5.74
CA GLY A 165 -3.11 -1.22 5.51
C GLY A 165 -2.13 -1.91 6.46
N ALA A 166 -2.42 -3.16 6.81
CA ALA A 166 -1.52 -4.07 7.50
C ALA A 166 -0.70 -4.89 6.48
N PRO A 167 0.57 -5.22 6.75
CA PRO A 167 1.38 -6.10 5.91
C PRO A 167 0.65 -7.38 5.47
N ALA A 168 0.61 -7.66 4.17
CA ALA A 168 0.01 -8.88 3.65
C ALA A 168 1.07 -9.98 3.51
N VAL A 169 1.39 -10.65 4.61
CA VAL A 169 2.36 -11.76 4.60
C VAL A 169 1.62 -13.09 4.37
N PRO A 170 2.05 -13.94 3.40
CA PRO A 170 1.44 -15.26 3.21
C PRO A 170 1.61 -16.15 4.44
N GLU A 171 0.59 -16.96 4.76
CA GLU A 171 0.50 -17.72 6.01
C GLU A 171 1.68 -18.67 6.24
N ILE A 172 2.22 -19.27 5.16
CA ILE A 172 3.39 -20.14 5.22
C ILE A 172 4.62 -19.47 5.87
N PHE A 173 4.69 -18.14 5.83
CA PHE A 173 5.78 -17.36 6.42
C PHE A 173 5.49 -16.85 7.83
N ALA A 174 4.24 -16.93 8.31
CA ALA A 174 3.86 -16.42 9.62
C ALA A 174 4.76 -16.93 10.78
N PRO A 175 5.20 -18.20 10.81
CA PRO A 175 6.11 -18.71 11.85
C PRO A 175 7.52 -18.09 11.81
N PHE A 176 7.89 -17.42 10.72
CA PHE A 176 9.24 -16.93 10.48
C PHE A 176 9.35 -15.39 10.49
N VAL A 177 8.23 -14.69 10.71
CA VAL A 177 8.21 -13.23 10.83
C VAL A 177 8.44 -12.81 12.28
N GLY A 178 9.39 -11.89 12.50
CA GLY A 178 9.70 -11.33 13.82
C GLY A 178 10.67 -12.19 14.64
N GLY A 179 11.13 -11.64 15.78
CA GLY A 179 12.09 -12.27 16.68
C GLY A 179 13.57 -11.97 16.38
N GLU A 180 14.45 -12.35 17.31
CA GLU A 180 15.90 -12.22 17.14
C GLU A 180 16.39 -13.18 16.04
N GLY A 181 17.14 -12.65 15.08
CA GLY A 181 17.58 -13.43 13.92
C GLY A 181 16.51 -13.64 12.83
N ALA A 182 15.42 -12.88 12.82
CA ALA A 182 14.44 -12.91 11.73
C ALA A 182 15.13 -12.66 10.37
N ARG A 183 14.90 -13.57 9.41
CA ARG A 183 15.42 -13.51 8.04
C ARG A 183 14.34 -13.10 7.03
N PHE A 184 13.17 -12.77 7.54
CA PHE A 184 12.01 -12.33 6.78
C PHE A 184 11.57 -10.95 7.23
N ILE A 185 11.41 -10.04 6.29
CA ILE A 185 10.86 -8.71 6.55
C ILE A 185 9.83 -8.37 5.48
N HIS A 186 8.76 -7.69 5.88
CA HIS A 186 7.86 -7.09 4.91
C HIS A 186 8.43 -5.76 4.41
N SER A 187 8.10 -5.36 3.18
CA SER A 187 8.55 -4.12 2.55
C SER A 187 8.30 -2.89 3.43
N SER A 188 7.17 -2.87 4.15
CA SER A 188 6.81 -1.82 5.11
C SER A 188 7.79 -1.63 6.27
N GLN A 189 8.72 -2.54 6.49
CA GLN A 189 9.74 -2.53 7.53
C GLN A 189 11.16 -2.48 6.96
N TYR A 190 11.32 -2.44 5.64
CA TYR A 190 12.62 -2.65 4.98
C TYR A 190 13.67 -1.63 5.42
N ALA A 191 13.45 -0.34 5.17
CA ALA A 191 14.39 0.73 5.50
C ALA A 191 14.66 0.87 7.01
N THR A 192 13.74 0.45 7.86
CA THR A 192 13.90 0.50 9.33
C THR A 192 14.63 -0.71 9.90
N SER A 193 14.59 -1.86 9.20
CA SER A 193 15.19 -3.12 9.67
C SER A 193 16.54 -3.40 9.03
N ILE A 194 16.72 -3.02 7.75
CA ILE A 194 17.91 -3.36 6.99
C ILE A 194 19.22 -2.89 7.64
N PRO A 195 19.33 -1.70 8.27
CA PRO A 195 20.59 -1.27 8.89
C PRO A 195 21.04 -2.19 10.05
N GLY A 196 20.08 -2.73 10.81
CA GLY A 196 20.36 -3.66 11.91
C GLY A 196 20.71 -5.08 11.44
N LEU A 197 20.32 -5.43 10.22
CA LEU A 197 20.62 -6.74 9.61
C LEU A 197 21.92 -6.75 8.82
N SER A 198 22.40 -5.58 8.36
CA SER A 198 23.57 -5.49 7.46
C SER A 198 24.80 -6.25 7.95
N SER A 199 25.17 -6.15 9.22
CA SER A 199 26.35 -6.86 9.76
C SER A 199 26.21 -8.38 9.68
N THR A 200 25.00 -8.89 9.88
CA THR A 200 24.70 -10.33 9.81
C THR A 200 24.63 -10.81 8.36
N LEU A 201 24.01 -10.03 7.48
CA LEU A 201 23.88 -10.35 6.05
C LEU A 201 25.21 -10.30 5.29
N LEU A 202 26.16 -9.51 5.79
CA LEU A 202 27.53 -9.43 5.27
C LEU A 202 28.47 -10.47 5.90
N SER A 203 28.00 -11.25 6.89
CA SER A 203 28.82 -12.32 7.50
C SER A 203 29.11 -13.42 6.47
N PRO A 204 30.36 -13.93 6.38
CA PRO A 204 30.68 -15.07 5.53
C PRO A 204 29.87 -16.34 5.83
N SER A 205 29.32 -16.46 7.06
CA SER A 205 28.50 -17.60 7.48
C SER A 205 27.05 -17.55 7.01
N ALA A 206 26.58 -16.41 6.50
CA ALA A 206 25.23 -16.27 5.97
C ALA A 206 25.21 -16.49 4.44
N PRO A 207 24.15 -17.11 3.88
CA PRO A 207 24.01 -17.16 2.43
C PRO A 207 24.01 -15.74 1.85
N GLN A 208 24.96 -15.44 0.95
CA GLN A 208 25.07 -14.13 0.29
C GLN A 208 24.03 -13.94 -0.82
N HIS A 209 22.83 -14.48 -0.62
CA HIS A 209 21.71 -14.40 -1.54
C HIS A 209 20.53 -13.73 -0.85
N LEU A 210 20.08 -12.59 -1.39
CA LEU A 210 18.94 -11.83 -0.89
C LEU A 210 17.79 -11.95 -1.90
N VAL A 211 16.61 -12.31 -1.40
CA VAL A 211 15.44 -12.58 -2.25
C VAL A 211 14.35 -11.55 -1.96
N VAL A 212 13.77 -10.99 -3.02
CA VAL A 212 12.58 -10.12 -2.95
C VAL A 212 11.42 -10.86 -3.58
N ILE A 213 10.28 -10.92 -2.90
CA ILE A 213 9.06 -11.57 -3.41
C ILE A 213 8.01 -10.50 -3.68
N GLY A 214 7.60 -10.36 -4.93
CA GLY A 214 6.60 -9.39 -5.38
C GLY A 214 6.87 -8.88 -6.80
N GLY A 215 5.86 -8.28 -7.42
CA GLY A 215 5.96 -7.73 -8.78
C GLY A 215 5.53 -6.25 -8.90
N GLY A 216 5.25 -5.59 -7.78
CA GLY A 216 4.84 -4.18 -7.76
C GLY A 216 5.98 -3.22 -7.44
N GLN A 217 5.67 -1.92 -7.44
CA GLN A 217 6.64 -0.83 -7.19
C GLN A 217 7.58 -1.09 -6.01
N SER A 218 7.06 -1.48 -4.83
CA SER A 218 7.90 -1.72 -3.66
C SER A 218 8.92 -2.85 -3.87
N ALA A 219 8.56 -3.89 -4.64
CA ALA A 219 9.47 -4.99 -4.94
C ALA A 219 10.62 -4.51 -5.84
N ALA A 220 10.30 -3.74 -6.88
CA ALA A 220 11.27 -3.17 -7.81
C ALA A 220 12.22 -2.18 -7.11
N GLU A 221 11.69 -1.29 -6.26
CA GLU A 221 12.53 -0.33 -5.51
C GLU A 221 13.48 -1.03 -4.53
N ILE A 222 13.00 -2.05 -3.81
CA ILE A 222 13.83 -2.83 -2.88
C ILE A 222 14.88 -3.64 -3.64
N TYR A 223 14.51 -4.26 -4.75
CA TYR A 223 15.44 -5.01 -5.60
C TYR A 223 16.62 -4.14 -6.04
N VAL A 224 16.33 -2.92 -6.49
CA VAL A 224 17.35 -1.94 -6.89
C VAL A 224 18.15 -1.41 -5.69
N ASP A 225 17.52 -1.11 -4.55
CA ASP A 225 18.26 -0.67 -3.36
C ASP A 225 19.20 -1.77 -2.86
N LEU A 226 18.76 -3.03 -2.83
CA LEU A 226 19.60 -4.17 -2.45
C LEU A 226 20.78 -4.38 -3.40
N SER A 227 20.58 -4.22 -4.71
CA SER A 227 21.64 -4.43 -5.71
C SER A 227 22.80 -3.43 -5.55
N VAL A 228 22.50 -2.22 -5.09
CA VAL A 228 23.46 -1.14 -4.81
C VAL A 228 24.04 -1.27 -3.40
N ARG A 229 23.20 -1.54 -2.40
CA ARG A 229 23.59 -1.59 -0.98
C ARG A 229 24.48 -2.79 -0.66
N PHE A 230 24.27 -3.91 -1.33
CA PHE A 230 25.01 -5.16 -1.12
C PHE A 230 25.68 -5.61 -2.43
N PRO A 231 26.78 -4.96 -2.85
CA PRO A 231 27.39 -5.17 -4.16
C PRO A 231 27.96 -6.59 -4.35
N SER A 232 28.36 -7.26 -3.26
CA SER A 232 28.87 -8.63 -3.28
C SER A 232 27.77 -9.70 -3.19
N SER A 233 26.53 -9.31 -2.86
CA SER A 233 25.45 -10.27 -2.71
C SER A 233 24.75 -10.53 -4.03
N ARG A 234 24.32 -11.78 -4.20
CA ARG A 234 23.40 -12.22 -5.22
C ARG A 234 21.99 -11.75 -4.87
N ILE A 235 21.26 -11.15 -5.80
CA ILE A 235 19.91 -10.61 -5.58
C ILE A 235 18.93 -11.30 -6.52
N THR A 236 17.78 -11.74 -6.03
CA THR A 236 16.74 -12.34 -6.88
C THR A 236 15.37 -11.77 -6.59
N LEU A 237 14.72 -11.24 -7.61
CA LEU A 237 13.32 -10.86 -7.58
C LEU A 237 12.46 -12.04 -8.07
N LEU A 238 11.62 -12.60 -7.20
CA LEU A 238 10.63 -13.61 -7.54
C LEU A 238 9.29 -12.92 -7.84
N VAL A 239 8.83 -13.07 -9.07
CA VAL A 239 7.58 -12.47 -9.55
C VAL A 239 6.58 -13.59 -9.83
N LYS A 240 5.39 -13.50 -9.24
CA LYS A 240 4.31 -14.47 -9.46
C LYS A 240 3.82 -14.45 -10.91
N ASP A 241 3.70 -13.26 -11.49
CA ASP A 241 3.22 -13.03 -12.85
C ASP A 241 4.26 -13.40 -13.92
N ALA A 242 3.81 -13.48 -15.17
CA ALA A 242 4.65 -13.78 -16.32
C ALA A 242 5.68 -12.68 -16.64
N SER A 243 5.41 -11.44 -16.21
CA SER A 243 6.30 -10.30 -16.41
C SER A 243 6.01 -9.21 -15.38
N LEU A 244 6.99 -8.33 -15.16
CA LEU A 244 6.75 -7.02 -14.55
C LEU A 244 5.95 -6.14 -15.55
N ARG A 245 5.05 -5.31 -15.04
CA ARG A 245 4.16 -4.48 -15.87
C ARG A 245 4.27 -3.01 -15.51
N PRO A 246 4.24 -2.10 -16.50
CA PRO A 246 4.22 -0.67 -16.24
C PRO A 246 2.91 -0.27 -15.56
N SER A 247 2.96 0.72 -14.67
CA SER A 247 1.77 1.40 -14.18
C SER A 247 1.17 2.24 -15.31
N ASP A 248 -0.13 2.11 -15.56
CA ASP A 248 -0.83 2.99 -16.50
C ASP A 248 -1.21 4.31 -15.81
N ASP A 249 -0.48 5.36 -16.12
CA ASP A 249 -0.74 6.73 -15.69
C ASP A 249 -1.16 7.65 -16.86
N SER A 250 -1.63 7.07 -17.96
CA SER A 250 -2.13 7.83 -19.10
C SER A 250 -3.33 8.70 -18.69
N PRO A 251 -3.49 9.92 -19.23
CA PRO A 251 -4.45 10.89 -18.71
C PRO A 251 -5.89 10.37 -18.61
N PHE A 252 -6.42 9.72 -19.65
CA PHE A 252 -7.78 9.18 -19.66
C PHE A 252 -8.01 8.05 -18.65
N VAL A 253 -7.01 7.19 -18.48
CA VAL A 253 -7.08 6.11 -17.48
C VAL A 253 -6.98 6.68 -16.08
N ASN A 254 -6.14 7.70 -15.89
CA ASN A 254 -5.90 8.32 -14.59
C ASN A 254 -7.12 9.09 -14.05
N GLU A 255 -8.08 9.46 -14.90
CA GLU A 255 -9.37 10.07 -14.48
C GLU A 255 -10.15 9.18 -13.50
N ILE A 256 -9.93 7.86 -13.45
CA ILE A 256 -10.57 6.98 -12.46
C ILE A 256 -10.28 7.41 -11.00
N PHE A 257 -9.22 8.18 -10.80
CA PHE A 257 -8.81 8.70 -9.50
C PHE A 257 -9.33 10.09 -9.19
N ASP A 258 -10.12 10.68 -10.09
CA ASP A 258 -10.69 12.00 -9.87
C ASP A 258 -11.82 11.94 -8.84
N PRO A 259 -12.00 13.01 -8.04
CA PRO A 259 -12.98 13.00 -6.96
C PRO A 259 -14.42 12.75 -7.40
N ASP A 260 -14.79 13.23 -8.59
CA ASP A 260 -16.13 13.09 -9.14
C ASP A 260 -16.45 11.65 -9.58
N ARG A 261 -15.44 10.78 -9.77
CA ARG A 261 -15.64 9.35 -10.14
C ARG A 261 -16.08 8.48 -8.98
N VAL A 262 -15.96 8.94 -7.74
CA VAL A 262 -16.36 8.17 -6.54
C VAL A 262 -17.87 7.92 -6.53
N THR A 263 -18.69 8.94 -6.83
CA THR A 263 -20.15 8.83 -6.79
C THR A 263 -20.71 7.86 -7.83
N PRO A 264 -20.36 7.96 -9.14
CA PRO A 264 -20.78 6.98 -10.14
C PRO A 264 -20.32 5.57 -9.80
N THR A 265 -19.09 5.40 -9.29
CA THR A 265 -18.58 4.09 -8.88
C THR A 265 -19.39 3.50 -7.72
N TYR A 266 -19.74 4.33 -6.73
CA TYR A 266 -20.55 3.88 -5.60
C TYR A 266 -21.96 3.43 -5.99
N GLN A 267 -22.56 4.07 -7.00
CA GLN A 267 -23.90 3.77 -7.51
C GLN A 267 -23.98 2.48 -8.35
N LEU A 268 -22.85 1.96 -8.81
CA LEU A 268 -22.80 0.66 -9.50
C LEU A 268 -23.18 -0.48 -8.55
N ASN A 269 -23.79 -1.53 -9.10
CA ASN A 269 -24.03 -2.76 -8.35
C ASN A 269 -22.71 -3.46 -7.99
N ALA A 270 -22.76 -4.45 -7.08
CA ALA A 270 -21.55 -5.12 -6.58
C ALA A 270 -20.72 -5.81 -7.68
N ALA A 271 -21.38 -6.42 -8.68
CA ALA A 271 -20.71 -7.11 -9.78
C ALA A 271 -19.97 -6.12 -10.69
N ASP A 272 -20.63 -5.02 -11.07
CA ASP A 272 -20.04 -3.99 -11.93
C ASP A 272 -18.87 -3.28 -11.24
N ARG A 273 -18.97 -3.03 -9.92
CA ARG A 273 -17.83 -2.50 -9.13
C ARG A 273 -16.65 -3.47 -9.15
N ALA A 274 -16.91 -4.78 -9.02
CA ALA A 274 -15.86 -5.79 -9.06
C ALA A 274 -15.19 -5.88 -10.44
N ALA A 275 -15.98 -5.90 -11.51
CA ALA A 275 -15.48 -5.91 -12.88
C ALA A 275 -14.66 -4.65 -13.19
N LYS A 276 -15.14 -3.47 -12.80
CA LYS A 276 -14.41 -2.21 -12.97
C LYS A 276 -13.06 -2.22 -12.23
N ARG A 277 -13.03 -2.67 -10.97
CA ARG A 277 -11.78 -2.75 -10.21
C ARG A 277 -10.75 -3.69 -10.84
N GLU A 278 -11.20 -4.84 -11.37
CA GLU A 278 -10.28 -5.78 -12.02
C GLU A 278 -9.71 -5.18 -13.32
N LYS A 279 -10.55 -4.51 -14.11
CA LYS A 279 -10.12 -3.82 -15.33
C LYS A 279 -9.08 -2.74 -15.05
N ASP A 280 -9.31 -1.93 -14.02
CA ASP A 280 -8.48 -0.77 -13.70
C ASP A 280 -7.27 -1.11 -12.80
N LYS A 281 -7.11 -2.38 -12.41
CA LYS A 281 -6.08 -2.85 -11.47
C LYS A 281 -4.66 -2.47 -11.86
N GLY A 282 -4.36 -2.45 -13.16
CA GLY A 282 -3.05 -2.11 -13.74
C GLY A 282 -2.62 -0.65 -13.54
N THR A 283 -3.46 0.19 -12.94
CA THR A 283 -3.11 1.57 -12.58
C THR A 283 -2.38 1.69 -11.25
N ASN A 284 -2.54 0.69 -10.35
CA ASN A 284 -2.08 0.80 -8.96
C ASN A 284 -1.48 -0.50 -8.39
N TYR A 285 -2.00 -1.67 -8.76
CA TYR A 285 -1.66 -2.94 -8.13
C TYR A 285 -0.84 -3.85 -9.03
N GLY A 286 0.29 -4.35 -8.51
CA GLY A 286 1.15 -5.28 -9.25
C GLY A 286 1.88 -4.63 -10.44
N VAL A 287 2.06 -3.31 -10.38
CA VAL A 287 2.69 -2.53 -11.44
C VAL A 287 3.84 -1.68 -10.91
N VAL A 288 4.71 -1.25 -11.82
CA VAL A 288 5.95 -0.52 -11.55
C VAL A 288 6.03 0.69 -12.50
N ARG A 289 6.59 1.81 -12.07
CA ARG A 289 6.86 2.96 -12.94
C ARG A 289 7.75 2.55 -14.13
N LEU A 290 7.42 3.03 -15.33
CA LEU A 290 8.11 2.64 -16.57
C LEU A 290 9.62 2.91 -16.47
N GLU A 291 10.03 4.07 -15.96
CA GLU A 291 11.45 4.43 -15.87
C GLU A 291 12.24 3.48 -14.96
N LEU A 292 11.59 2.95 -13.92
CA LEU A 292 12.22 1.96 -13.03
C LEU A 292 12.32 0.58 -13.70
N LEU A 293 11.35 0.21 -14.53
CA LEU A 293 11.43 -1.01 -15.35
C LEU A 293 12.55 -0.92 -16.36
N GLU A 294 12.67 0.19 -17.08
CA GLU A 294 13.73 0.43 -18.06
C GLU A 294 15.11 0.41 -17.40
N ARG A 295 15.24 1.00 -16.21
CA ARG A 295 16.47 0.90 -15.41
C ARG A 295 16.81 -0.55 -15.06
N ILE A 296 15.86 -1.30 -14.51
CA ILE A 296 16.09 -2.72 -14.14
C ILE A 296 16.49 -3.53 -15.37
N TYR A 297 15.79 -3.34 -16.49
CA TYR A 297 16.09 -4.05 -17.74
C TYR A 297 17.48 -3.70 -18.28
N SER A 298 17.86 -2.42 -18.24
CA SER A 298 19.19 -1.96 -18.64
C SER A 298 20.31 -2.56 -17.78
N GLU A 299 20.10 -2.65 -16.45
CA GLU A 299 21.05 -3.29 -15.53
C GLU A 299 21.17 -4.81 -15.78
N LEU A 300 20.06 -5.49 -16.12
CA LEU A 300 20.09 -6.90 -16.50
C LEU A 300 20.82 -7.13 -17.82
N TYR A 301 20.53 -6.32 -18.84
CA TYR A 301 21.20 -6.42 -20.14
C TYR A 301 22.71 -6.15 -20.04
N ALA A 302 23.14 -5.20 -19.19
CA ALA A 302 24.56 -4.99 -18.93
C ALA A 302 25.23 -6.25 -18.35
N GLN A 303 24.57 -6.99 -17.46
CA GLN A 303 25.09 -8.28 -16.97
C GLN A 303 25.17 -9.34 -18.08
N GLU A 304 24.21 -9.36 -19.01
CA GLU A 304 24.23 -10.30 -20.16
C GLU A 304 25.43 -10.07 -21.08
N VAL A 305 25.83 -8.82 -21.27
CA VAL A 305 27.02 -8.46 -22.06
C VAL A 305 28.29 -8.99 -21.41
N ASP A 306 28.39 -8.92 -20.09
CA ASP A 306 29.57 -9.37 -19.32
C ASP A 306 29.57 -10.90 -19.08
N GLU A 307 28.39 -11.50 -18.96
CA GLU A 307 28.17 -12.91 -18.61
C GLU A 307 26.93 -13.46 -19.35
N PRO A 308 27.09 -14.27 -20.40
CA PRO A 308 25.97 -14.76 -21.20
C PRO A 308 25.09 -15.80 -20.48
N GLU A 309 25.59 -16.46 -19.43
CA GLU A 309 24.80 -17.45 -18.69
C GLU A 309 24.02 -16.81 -17.52
N GLU A 310 22.69 -16.67 -17.65
CA GLU A 310 21.81 -16.07 -16.62
C GLU A 310 21.96 -16.73 -15.23
N ALA A 311 22.32 -18.02 -15.19
CA ALA A 311 22.58 -18.75 -13.95
C ALA A 311 23.71 -18.10 -13.12
N ASN A 312 24.69 -17.49 -13.77
CA ASN A 312 25.85 -16.86 -13.16
C ASN A 312 25.61 -15.38 -12.81
N TRP A 313 24.48 -14.80 -13.26
CA TRP A 313 24.16 -13.40 -12.96
C TRP A 313 24.00 -13.16 -11.45
N ARG A 314 24.58 -12.05 -11.00
CA ARG A 314 24.47 -11.59 -9.62
C ARG A 314 23.03 -11.16 -9.32
N CYS A 315 22.43 -10.37 -10.20
CA CYS A 315 21.07 -9.87 -10.07
C CYS A 315 20.16 -10.57 -11.09
N ARG A 316 19.08 -11.23 -10.61
CA ARG A 316 18.11 -11.94 -11.47
C ARG A 316 16.67 -11.53 -11.19
N VAL A 317 15.84 -11.54 -12.24
CA VAL A 317 14.38 -11.44 -12.13
C VAL A 317 13.77 -12.74 -12.64
N ARG A 318 13.08 -13.48 -11.77
CA ARG A 318 12.49 -14.79 -12.09
C ARG A 318 10.97 -14.71 -12.09
N ASN A 319 10.43 -14.67 -13.29
CA ASN A 319 8.98 -14.61 -13.53
C ASN A 319 8.31 -15.97 -13.39
N SER A 320 6.99 -15.96 -13.21
CA SER A 320 6.17 -17.17 -13.02
C SER A 320 6.71 -18.07 -11.91
N ARG A 321 7.10 -17.49 -10.77
CA ARG A 321 7.61 -18.22 -9.61
C ARG A 321 6.76 -17.95 -8.37
N THR A 322 6.37 -19.02 -7.67
CA THR A 322 5.63 -18.97 -6.41
C THR A 322 6.38 -19.79 -5.36
N VAL A 323 6.57 -19.22 -4.17
CA VAL A 323 7.15 -19.96 -3.05
C VAL A 323 6.08 -20.85 -2.41
N VAL A 324 6.38 -22.14 -2.29
CA VAL A 324 5.46 -23.19 -1.81
C VAL A 324 5.95 -23.88 -0.54
N GLY A 325 7.21 -23.69 -0.17
CA GLY A 325 7.85 -24.29 0.99
C GLY A 325 8.90 -23.37 1.60
N VAL A 326 9.05 -23.44 2.92
CA VAL A 326 9.98 -22.61 3.69
C VAL A 326 10.56 -23.43 4.83
N GLU A 327 11.87 -23.44 4.94
CA GLU A 327 12.60 -24.12 6.01
C GLU A 327 13.67 -23.17 6.58
N LYS A 328 13.78 -23.10 7.91
CA LYS A 328 14.84 -22.34 8.57
C LYS A 328 16.12 -23.16 8.56
N ILE A 329 17.23 -22.53 8.18
CA ILE A 329 18.57 -23.10 8.26
C ILE A 329 19.43 -22.26 9.22
N GLU A 330 20.59 -22.78 9.63
CA GLU A 330 21.42 -22.21 10.70
C GLU A 330 21.65 -20.69 10.58
N ASN A 331 21.91 -20.19 9.36
CA ASN A 331 22.20 -18.78 9.10
C ASN A 331 21.31 -18.10 8.06
N GLY A 332 20.18 -18.73 7.70
CA GLY A 332 19.34 -18.26 6.59
C GLY A 332 18.03 -19.01 6.49
N VAL A 333 17.48 -19.02 5.29
CA VAL A 333 16.22 -19.70 4.98
C VAL A 333 16.34 -20.41 3.66
N LYS A 334 15.75 -21.60 3.57
CA LYS A 334 15.62 -22.36 2.35
C LYS A 334 14.19 -22.20 1.83
N LEU A 335 14.06 -21.79 0.57
CA LEU A 335 12.79 -21.58 -0.12
C LEU A 335 12.61 -22.69 -1.16
N GLU A 336 11.46 -23.35 -1.13
CA GLU A 336 11.00 -24.17 -2.25
C GLU A 336 10.15 -23.30 -3.17
N VAL A 337 10.57 -23.21 -4.43
CA VAL A 337 9.96 -22.35 -5.45
C VAL A 337 9.45 -23.20 -6.58
N ALA A 338 8.16 -23.10 -6.88
CA ALA A 338 7.51 -23.76 -8.00
C ALA A 338 7.17 -22.77 -9.11
N LYS A 339 6.88 -23.29 -10.30
CA LYS A 339 6.30 -22.49 -11.38
C LYS A 339 4.87 -22.09 -11.00
N THR A 340 4.53 -20.81 -11.12
CA THR A 340 3.16 -20.31 -10.89
C THR A 340 2.17 -21.05 -11.80
N GLY A 341 1.08 -21.57 -11.22
CA GLY A 341 0.08 -22.38 -11.92
C GLY A 341 0.43 -23.86 -12.08
N ALA A 342 1.59 -24.29 -11.59
CA ALA A 342 2.03 -25.70 -11.55
C ALA A 342 2.74 -26.00 -10.21
N GLU A 343 2.11 -25.61 -9.10
CA GLU A 343 2.70 -25.64 -7.75
C GLU A 343 3.02 -27.07 -7.25
N ASN A 344 2.34 -28.08 -7.80
CA ASN A 344 2.59 -29.51 -7.53
C ASN A 344 3.62 -30.14 -8.50
N GLY A 345 4.20 -29.35 -9.41
CA GLY A 345 5.19 -29.79 -10.38
C GLY A 345 6.62 -29.77 -9.83
N GLU A 346 7.58 -29.54 -10.73
CA GLU A 346 8.99 -29.41 -10.39
C GLU A 346 9.22 -28.21 -9.45
N ARG A 347 10.08 -28.43 -8.44
CA ARG A 347 10.43 -27.44 -7.43
C ARG A 347 11.92 -27.17 -7.48
N GLU A 348 12.25 -25.90 -7.38
CA GLU A 348 13.61 -25.41 -7.25
C GLU A 348 13.86 -24.97 -5.81
N THR A 349 15.11 -25.10 -5.35
CA THR A 349 15.50 -24.67 -4.01
C THR A 349 16.37 -23.42 -4.08
N LEU A 350 16.08 -22.42 -3.24
CA LEU A 350 16.93 -21.25 -3.04
C LEU A 350 17.29 -21.11 -1.57
N GLU A 351 18.57 -20.94 -1.25
CA GLU A 351 19.02 -20.57 0.10
C GLU A 351 19.29 -19.08 0.16
N ALA A 352 18.66 -18.38 1.11
CA ALA A 352 18.72 -16.93 1.22
C ALA A 352 19.11 -16.49 2.63
N GLY A 353 19.95 -15.45 2.71
CA GLY A 353 20.26 -14.74 3.94
C GLY A 353 19.19 -13.72 4.31
N LEU A 354 18.39 -13.27 3.35
CA LEU A 354 17.25 -12.38 3.59
C LEU A 354 16.14 -12.66 2.57
N VAL A 355 14.90 -12.61 3.04
CA VAL A 355 13.72 -12.60 2.18
C VAL A 355 12.86 -11.38 2.51
N VAL A 356 12.60 -10.55 1.49
CA VAL A 356 11.78 -9.36 1.61
C VAL A 356 10.44 -9.55 0.90
N PHE A 357 9.34 -9.46 1.64
CA PHE A 357 7.99 -9.54 1.08
C PHE A 357 7.50 -8.16 0.65
N ALA A 358 7.38 -7.96 -0.65
CA ALA A 358 6.70 -6.81 -1.24
C ALA A 358 5.32 -7.24 -1.77
N THR A 359 4.54 -7.91 -0.91
CA THR A 359 3.27 -8.59 -1.23
C THR A 359 2.02 -7.76 -0.95
N GLY A 360 2.19 -6.46 -0.68
CA GLY A 360 1.10 -5.51 -0.52
C GLY A 360 0.52 -5.48 0.89
N TYR A 361 -0.73 -5.05 1.03
CA TYR A 361 -1.33 -4.75 2.33
C TYR A 361 -2.80 -5.19 2.39
N ARG A 362 -3.21 -5.75 3.54
CA ARG A 362 -4.61 -6.02 3.90
C ARG A 362 -5.25 -4.79 4.55
N ARG A 363 -6.54 -4.58 4.31
CA ARG A 363 -7.29 -3.40 4.75
C ARG A 363 -8.57 -3.76 5.49
N ASP A 364 -8.41 -4.62 6.48
CA ASP A 364 -9.47 -5.27 7.26
C ASP A 364 -9.38 -4.97 8.77
N ALA A 365 -8.42 -4.14 9.22
CA ALA A 365 -8.25 -3.80 10.64
C ALA A 365 -9.53 -3.24 11.28
N HIS A 366 -10.34 -2.50 10.51
CA HIS A 366 -11.62 -1.96 10.96
C HIS A 366 -12.60 -3.05 11.41
N VAL A 367 -12.55 -4.25 10.82
CA VAL A 367 -13.43 -5.38 11.17
C VAL A 367 -13.23 -5.77 12.63
N ARG A 368 -11.96 -5.94 13.04
CA ARG A 368 -11.60 -6.26 14.43
C ARG A 368 -11.88 -5.10 15.37
N ILE A 369 -11.53 -3.87 14.96
CA ILE A 369 -11.67 -2.67 15.80
C ILE A 369 -13.15 -2.40 16.13
N LEU A 370 -14.06 -2.63 15.18
CA LEU A 370 -15.48 -2.30 15.32
C LEU A 370 -16.34 -3.49 15.77
N GLU A 371 -15.73 -4.57 16.25
CA GLU A 371 -16.48 -5.76 16.69
C GLU A 371 -17.52 -5.42 17.78
N GLY A 372 -17.19 -4.49 18.70
CA GLY A 372 -18.09 -3.99 19.74
C GLY A 372 -19.30 -3.19 19.23
N THR A 373 -19.36 -2.85 17.94
CA THR A 373 -20.52 -2.19 17.31
C THR A 373 -21.26 -3.08 16.31
N ARG A 374 -20.80 -4.33 16.12
CA ARG A 374 -21.39 -5.28 15.16
C ARG A 374 -22.88 -5.54 15.40
N GLY A 375 -23.30 -5.62 16.67
CA GLY A 375 -24.70 -5.84 17.04
C GLY A 375 -25.66 -4.72 16.61
N LEU A 376 -25.15 -3.57 16.14
CA LEU A 376 -25.95 -2.46 15.64
C LEU A 376 -26.24 -2.55 14.14
N LEU A 377 -25.63 -3.48 13.42
CA LEU A 377 -25.89 -3.69 11.99
C LEU A 377 -27.31 -4.25 11.81
N ALA A 378 -27.96 -3.94 10.68
CA ALA A 378 -29.21 -4.59 10.33
C ALA A 378 -28.98 -6.10 10.18
N SER A 379 -29.87 -6.93 10.74
CA SER A 379 -29.89 -8.36 10.41
C SER A 379 -30.05 -8.49 8.91
N GLU A 380 -29.25 -9.33 8.25
CA GLU A 380 -29.45 -9.66 6.84
C GLU A 380 -30.86 -10.24 6.69
N THR A 381 -31.82 -9.42 6.26
CA THR A 381 -33.13 -9.90 5.86
C THR A 381 -32.93 -10.79 4.64
N GLU A 382 -33.30 -12.06 4.79
CA GLU A 382 -33.49 -13.03 3.70
C GLU A 382 -34.04 -12.33 2.45
N PRO A 383 -33.49 -12.59 1.25
CA PRO A 383 -33.94 -11.95 0.04
C PRO A 383 -35.45 -12.20 -0.14
N VAL A 384 -36.21 -11.11 -0.18
CA VAL A 384 -37.63 -11.11 -0.53
C VAL A 384 -37.76 -11.85 -1.86
N LYS A 385 -38.47 -12.99 -1.83
CA LYS A 385 -38.88 -13.71 -3.04
C LYS A 385 -39.64 -12.71 -3.92
N SER A 386 -39.05 -12.30 -5.03
CA SER A 386 -39.75 -11.55 -6.06
C SER A 386 -40.88 -12.41 -6.58
N GLU A 387 -42.12 -11.94 -6.43
CA GLU A 387 -43.27 -12.50 -7.13
C GLU A 387 -42.99 -12.44 -8.64
N ALA A 388 -42.92 -13.61 -9.25
CA ALA A 388 -42.76 -13.75 -10.68
C ALA A 388 -44.09 -13.41 -11.36
N GLU A 389 -44.21 -12.18 -11.87
CA GLU A 389 -45.22 -11.88 -12.87
C GLU A 389 -44.86 -12.57 -14.19
N THR A 390 -45.76 -13.45 -14.61
CA THR A 390 -45.69 -14.24 -15.82
C THR A 390 -46.07 -13.35 -17.00
N ILE A 391 -45.15 -13.10 -17.95
CA ILE A 391 -45.51 -12.51 -19.25
C ILE A 391 -45.08 -13.48 -20.35
N THR A 392 -46.11 -13.91 -21.07
CA THR A 392 -46.14 -14.85 -22.18
C THR A 392 -45.37 -14.39 -23.42
N GLU A 393 -44.77 -15.37 -24.07
CA GLU A 393 -44.06 -15.36 -25.35
C GLU A 393 -45.02 -15.10 -26.53
N ALA A 394 -44.69 -14.15 -27.41
CA ALA A 394 -45.32 -14.00 -28.73
C ALA A 394 -44.35 -13.38 -29.77
N ALA A 395 -43.77 -14.29 -30.55
CA ALA A 395 -43.30 -14.25 -31.94
C ALA A 395 -43.28 -12.95 -32.79
N LEU A 396 -42.22 -12.85 -33.63
CA LEU A 396 -42.17 -12.62 -35.10
C LEU A 396 -41.16 -11.56 -35.61
N THR A 397 -40.17 -12.09 -36.35
CA THR A 397 -39.67 -11.69 -37.69
C THR A 397 -38.88 -10.39 -37.95
N SER A 398 -37.75 -10.60 -38.61
CA SER A 398 -36.96 -9.65 -39.40
C SER A 398 -37.70 -9.13 -40.65
N PRO A 399 -37.28 -7.97 -41.20
CA PRO A 399 -36.65 -8.03 -42.53
C PRO A 399 -35.51 -7.02 -42.80
N THR A 400 -34.76 -7.36 -43.85
CA THR A 400 -33.71 -6.65 -44.59
C THR A 400 -34.20 -5.40 -45.36
N SER A 401 -33.37 -4.35 -45.49
CA SER A 401 -32.97 -3.68 -46.76
C SER A 401 -32.41 -2.24 -46.59
N ALA A 402 -31.24 -1.97 -47.21
CA ALA A 402 -30.77 -0.64 -47.66
C ALA A 402 -31.54 -0.22 -48.96
N PRO A 403 -31.44 0.99 -49.60
CA PRO A 403 -30.24 1.85 -49.87
C PRO A 403 -30.60 3.39 -50.00
N PRO A 404 -29.97 4.29 -50.84
CA PRO A 404 -28.63 4.39 -51.43
C PRO A 404 -27.89 5.77 -51.30
N LEU A 405 -26.56 5.68 -51.53
CA LEU A 405 -25.54 6.55 -52.18
C LEU A 405 -25.85 7.94 -52.81
N ALA A 406 -24.89 8.88 -52.64
CA ALA A 406 -24.05 9.56 -53.67
C ALA A 406 -23.42 10.86 -53.08
N GLY A 407 -22.19 11.30 -53.35
CA GLY A 407 -21.08 10.86 -54.20
C GLY A 407 -19.96 11.93 -54.17
N GLU A 408 -18.71 11.50 -54.44
CA GLU A 408 -17.57 12.21 -55.08
C GLU A 408 -17.06 13.56 -54.49
N SER A 409 -15.78 13.96 -54.51
CA SER A 409 -14.62 13.61 -55.34
C SER A 409 -13.33 14.23 -54.78
N THR A 410 -12.23 13.49 -54.89
CA THR A 410 -10.87 13.83 -55.37
C THR A 410 -9.98 14.98 -54.85
N ALA A 411 -8.71 14.59 -54.68
CA ALA A 411 -7.46 15.20 -55.19
C ALA A 411 -6.51 15.92 -54.21
N GLU A 412 -5.37 15.26 -53.97
CA GLU A 412 -4.03 15.84 -53.73
C GLU A 412 -3.51 16.61 -54.98
N PRO A 413 -2.48 17.49 -54.88
CA PRO A 413 -1.06 17.05 -54.94
C PRO A 413 -0.05 17.81 -54.06
N SER A 414 1.01 17.07 -53.71
CA SER A 414 2.43 17.41 -53.42
C SER A 414 2.96 18.86 -53.54
N THR A 415 3.90 19.24 -52.65
CA THR A 415 5.31 19.60 -52.99
C THR A 415 6.18 20.01 -51.76
N THR A 416 7.31 19.32 -51.62
CA THR A 416 8.70 19.75 -51.31
C THR A 416 9.03 20.94 -50.38
N SER A 417 9.88 20.71 -49.36
CA SER A 417 11.01 21.58 -48.94
C SER A 417 11.79 20.95 -47.76
N THR A 418 12.97 20.37 -48.01
CA THR A 418 14.34 20.84 -47.64
C THR A 418 14.79 20.76 -46.16
N VAL A 419 15.65 19.77 -45.91
CA VAL A 419 16.90 19.73 -45.11
C VAL A 419 17.29 20.96 -44.28
N ALA A 420 17.55 20.74 -42.98
CA ALA A 420 18.65 21.38 -42.25
C ALA A 420 19.15 20.47 -41.12
N GLU A 421 20.38 20.00 -41.30
CA GLU A 421 21.23 19.24 -40.41
C GLU A 421 21.96 20.20 -39.45
N THR A 422 22.06 19.88 -38.15
CA THR A 422 23.16 20.35 -37.28
C THR A 422 23.16 19.64 -35.91
N ALA A 423 24.09 18.71 -35.77
CA ALA A 423 24.86 18.39 -34.56
C ALA A 423 26.34 18.34 -35.03
N PRO A 424 27.40 18.26 -34.19
CA PRO A 424 27.41 17.96 -32.75
C PRO A 424 28.40 18.83 -31.92
N ALA A 425 28.46 18.61 -30.61
CA ALA A 425 29.66 18.92 -29.82
C ALA A 425 29.85 17.88 -28.71
N ALA A 426 30.96 17.15 -28.81
CA ALA A 426 31.48 16.21 -27.82
C ALA A 426 32.62 16.85 -27.02
N ALA A 427 32.72 16.52 -25.74
CA ALA A 427 33.91 16.63 -24.89
C ALA A 427 33.58 15.92 -23.55
N ALA A 428 34.46 15.24 -22.83
CA ALA A 428 35.78 14.68 -23.05
C ALA A 428 35.98 13.68 -21.89
N ALA A 429 36.61 12.54 -22.17
CA ALA A 429 37.03 11.59 -21.17
C ALA A 429 38.45 11.93 -20.71
N GLU A 430 38.73 11.83 -19.41
CA GLU A 430 40.09 11.77 -18.87
C GLU A 430 40.32 10.41 -18.22
N THR A 431 41.34 9.73 -18.72
CA THR A 431 41.93 8.50 -18.21
C THR A 431 43.22 8.86 -17.50
N ILE A 432 43.48 8.32 -16.30
CA ILE A 432 44.82 8.20 -15.73
C ILE A 432 45.01 6.75 -15.28
N THR A 433 46.16 6.19 -15.65
CA THR A 433 46.60 4.80 -15.47
C THR A 433 47.77 4.74 -14.47
N GLU A 434 48.05 3.51 -14.01
CA GLU A 434 49.29 3.00 -13.37
C GLU A 434 49.49 3.25 -11.86
N ALA A 435 50.03 2.34 -11.04
CA ALA A 435 50.74 1.08 -11.26
C ALA A 435 50.68 0.17 -10.01
N ALA A 436 51.00 -1.12 -10.20
CA ALA A 436 51.05 -2.20 -9.22
C ALA A 436 52.39 -2.28 -8.43
N LEU A 437 52.38 -2.96 -7.28
CA LEU A 437 53.48 -3.84 -6.82
C LEU A 437 53.09 -4.68 -5.56
N VAL A 438 53.33 -5.99 -5.69
CA VAL A 438 53.40 -7.08 -4.68
C VAL A 438 54.84 -7.06 -4.07
N PRO A 439 55.30 -7.78 -3.00
CA PRO A 439 54.79 -9.03 -2.41
C PRO A 439 54.95 -9.23 -0.87
N SER A 440 54.45 -10.38 -0.36
CA SER A 440 55.19 -11.39 0.45
C SER A 440 54.32 -12.11 1.49
N ALA A 441 54.40 -13.45 1.50
CA ALA A 441 53.94 -14.36 2.57
C ALA A 441 54.98 -14.38 3.74
N PRO A 442 54.84 -15.10 4.89
CA PRO A 442 54.48 -16.54 4.96
C PRO A 442 53.73 -17.08 6.24
N THR A 443 53.19 -18.30 6.09
CA THR A 443 53.12 -19.46 7.02
C THR A 443 52.53 -19.34 8.44
N THR A 444 51.52 -20.15 8.78
CA THR A 444 51.58 -21.29 9.75
C THR A 444 50.23 -21.99 9.94
N THR A 445 50.21 -23.30 9.71
CA THR A 445 49.36 -24.35 10.35
C THR A 445 50.24 -24.98 11.48
N PRO A 446 49.80 -25.85 12.42
CA PRO A 446 48.57 -26.66 12.45
C PRO A 446 47.90 -26.82 13.84
N ALA A 447 46.73 -27.46 13.90
CA ALA A 447 46.50 -28.67 14.70
C ALA A 447 45.02 -29.09 14.77
N THR A 448 44.82 -30.31 14.30
CA THR A 448 43.73 -31.26 14.51
C THR A 448 43.32 -31.42 15.98
N THR A 449 42.02 -31.55 16.26
CA THR A 449 41.54 -32.58 17.20
C THR A 449 40.13 -33.01 16.79
N THR A 450 40.03 -34.27 16.43
CA THR A 450 38.82 -35.05 16.21
C THR A 450 38.39 -35.61 17.56
N GLU A 451 37.12 -35.48 17.95
CA GLU A 451 36.49 -36.44 18.85
C GLU A 451 35.07 -36.75 18.35
N THR A 452 34.88 -38.02 18.05
CA THR A 452 33.65 -38.70 17.65
C THR A 452 32.93 -39.22 18.90
N THR A 453 31.75 -39.80 18.69
CA THR A 453 30.93 -40.65 19.58
C THR A 453 30.03 -39.90 20.58
N THR A 454 28.75 -40.22 20.76
CA THR A 454 28.00 -41.45 20.41
C THR A 454 26.50 -41.15 20.37
N GLU A 455 25.80 -41.94 19.56
CA GLU A 455 24.35 -42.12 19.53
C GLU A 455 23.75 -42.44 20.91
N THR A 456 22.50 -42.03 21.13
CA THR A 456 21.55 -42.82 21.90
C THR A 456 20.18 -42.68 21.28
N THR A 457 19.73 -43.76 20.65
CA THR A 457 18.37 -44.02 20.22
C THR A 457 17.51 -44.39 21.42
N ALA A 458 16.31 -43.83 21.52
CA ALA A 458 15.20 -44.42 22.26
C ALA A 458 13.87 -44.09 21.58
N SER A 459 13.04 -45.13 21.53
CA SER A 459 11.85 -45.33 20.69
C SER A 459 10.54 -44.93 21.39
N SER A 460 9.46 -44.98 20.60
CA SER A 460 8.02 -44.95 20.96
C SER A 460 7.42 -43.54 21.14
N ALA A 461 6.18 -43.26 20.77
CA ALA A 461 5.06 -44.11 20.36
C ALA A 461 4.14 -43.33 19.40
N THR A 462 3.42 -44.08 18.57
CA THR A 462 2.28 -43.65 17.76
C THR A 462 1.06 -43.37 18.62
N GLU A 463 0.52 -42.15 18.57
CA GLU A 463 -0.86 -41.86 18.97
C GLU A 463 -1.57 -41.07 17.87
N SER A 464 -2.68 -41.66 17.43
CA SER A 464 -3.58 -41.15 16.41
C SER A 464 -4.54 -40.15 17.05
N GLU A 465 -4.35 -38.85 16.79
CA GLU A 465 -5.27 -37.82 17.26
C GLU A 465 -6.19 -37.34 16.13
N VAL A 466 -7.48 -37.61 16.29
CA VAL A 466 -8.56 -37.21 15.40
C VAL A 466 -8.74 -35.69 15.51
N LYS A 467 -8.26 -34.96 14.49
CA LYS A 467 -8.43 -33.50 14.38
C LYS A 467 -9.86 -33.21 13.91
N ILE A 468 -10.74 -32.85 14.84
CA ILE A 468 -12.02 -32.18 14.52
C ILE A 468 -11.67 -30.75 14.10
N THR A 469 -11.50 -30.55 12.80
CA THR A 469 -11.36 -29.21 12.21
C THR A 469 -12.75 -28.62 12.10
N THR A 470 -13.17 -27.85 13.11
CA THR A 470 -14.29 -26.93 12.95
C THR A 470 -13.79 -25.79 12.07
N GLU A 471 -14.00 -25.89 10.76
CA GLU A 471 -13.86 -24.76 9.85
C GLU A 471 -14.88 -23.69 10.26
N ILE A 472 -14.46 -22.72 11.06
CA ILE A 472 -15.16 -21.44 11.16
C ILE A 472 -14.83 -20.69 9.87
N THR A 473 -15.54 -21.02 8.79
CA THR A 473 -15.65 -20.18 7.61
C THR A 473 -16.59 -19.01 7.93
N SER A 474 -16.17 -18.11 8.82
CA SER A 474 -16.85 -16.81 8.96
C SER A 474 -16.37 -15.94 7.81
N ALA A 475 -17.22 -15.73 6.80
CA ALA A 475 -16.99 -14.69 5.81
C ALA A 475 -16.67 -13.37 6.54
N PRO A 476 -15.66 -12.58 6.11
CA PRO A 476 -15.29 -11.37 6.82
C PRO A 476 -16.47 -10.41 6.80
N ALA A 477 -17.04 -10.20 7.97
CA ALA A 477 -18.29 -9.50 8.13
C ALA A 477 -18.10 -8.01 7.80
N VAL A 478 -18.72 -7.62 6.69
CA VAL A 478 -18.56 -6.31 6.05
C VAL A 478 -19.32 -5.26 6.85
N PHE A 479 -18.67 -4.15 7.18
CA PHE A 479 -19.36 -2.96 7.67
C PHE A 479 -19.84 -2.15 6.46
N PRO A 480 -21.14 -2.18 6.10
CA PRO A 480 -21.64 -1.40 4.98
C PRO A 480 -21.46 0.09 5.26
N VAL A 481 -21.10 0.85 4.23
CA VAL A 481 -20.88 2.29 4.31
C VAL A 481 -21.71 3.01 3.28
N GLY A 482 -22.22 4.17 3.66
CA GLY A 482 -22.82 5.14 2.75
C GLY A 482 -21.79 5.76 1.80
N ARG A 483 -22.26 6.54 0.82
CA ARG A 483 -21.40 7.34 -0.07
C ARG A 483 -20.56 8.37 0.69
N ASP A 484 -21.04 8.80 1.85
CA ASP A 484 -20.37 9.72 2.76
C ASP A 484 -19.41 9.00 3.72
N TYR A 485 -19.10 7.72 3.47
CA TYR A 485 -18.23 6.85 4.26
C TYR A 485 -18.75 6.49 5.67
N LYS A 486 -19.97 6.94 6.02
CA LYS A 486 -20.60 6.61 7.30
C LYS A 486 -21.04 5.15 7.32
N VAL A 487 -20.72 4.43 8.39
CA VAL A 487 -21.19 3.06 8.62
C VAL A 487 -22.72 3.05 8.71
N GLN A 488 -23.35 2.16 7.96
CA GLN A 488 -24.80 1.98 7.92
C GLN A 488 -25.23 1.00 9.02
N TYR A 489 -25.64 1.55 10.15
CA TYR A 489 -26.30 0.80 11.22
C TYR A 489 -27.81 0.65 10.96
N ALA A 490 -28.46 -0.26 11.68
CA ALA A 490 -29.90 -0.45 11.62
C ALA A 490 -30.64 0.87 11.91
N PRO A 491 -31.77 1.14 11.22
CA PRO A 491 -32.55 2.34 11.45
C PRO A 491 -32.91 2.52 12.93
N GLY A 492 -32.57 3.68 13.50
CA GLY A 492 -32.83 4.00 14.91
C GLY A 492 -31.82 3.44 15.91
N ALA A 493 -30.81 2.66 15.50
CA ALA A 493 -29.80 2.14 16.42
C ALA A 493 -28.83 3.21 16.94
N VAL A 494 -28.52 4.22 16.12
CA VAL A 494 -27.62 5.33 16.45
C VAL A 494 -28.38 6.65 16.35
N GLU A 495 -28.16 7.55 17.31
CA GLU A 495 -28.74 8.89 17.32
C GLU A 495 -28.24 9.73 16.14
N GLU A 496 -29.08 10.69 15.71
CA GLU A 496 -28.68 11.67 14.71
C GLU A 496 -27.47 12.50 15.21
N GLY A 497 -26.56 12.84 14.31
CA GLY A 497 -25.32 13.54 14.65
C GLY A 497 -24.22 12.68 15.30
N SER A 498 -24.48 11.37 15.49
CA SER A 498 -23.48 10.38 15.95
C SER A 498 -23.20 9.34 14.87
N GLY A 499 -21.97 8.80 14.86
CA GLY A 499 -21.62 7.76 13.89
C GLY A 499 -20.16 7.32 13.87
N ILE A 500 -19.89 6.37 12.97
CA ILE A 500 -18.55 5.91 12.63
C ILE A 500 -18.34 6.08 11.13
N TRP A 501 -17.17 6.55 10.71
CA TRP A 501 -16.76 6.69 9.31
C TRP A 501 -15.52 5.85 9.02
N LEU A 502 -15.46 5.23 7.84
CA LEU A 502 -14.33 4.40 7.41
C LEU A 502 -13.56 5.09 6.30
N GLN A 503 -12.22 5.16 6.39
CA GLN A 503 -11.39 5.76 5.35
C GLN A 503 -10.21 4.85 5.00
N GLY A 504 -10.03 4.56 3.70
CA GLY A 504 -8.89 3.76 3.22
C GLY A 504 -9.10 2.25 3.31
N CYS A 505 -10.34 1.79 3.44
CA CYS A 505 -10.73 0.37 3.42
C CYS A 505 -12.02 0.09 2.62
N ASN A 506 -12.47 1.03 1.79
CA ASN A 506 -13.75 1.01 1.07
C ASN A 506 -13.59 0.85 -0.44
N GLU A 507 -12.47 0.34 -0.96
CA GLU A 507 -12.28 0.19 -2.41
C GLU A 507 -13.43 -0.60 -3.08
N LYS A 508 -13.99 -1.57 -2.36
CA LYS A 508 -15.11 -2.38 -2.83
C LYS A 508 -16.34 -1.54 -3.20
N THR A 509 -16.54 -0.40 -2.54
CA THR A 509 -17.68 0.49 -2.73
C THR A 509 -17.32 1.81 -3.39
N HIS A 510 -16.17 2.40 -3.08
CA HIS A 510 -15.75 3.74 -3.52
C HIS A 510 -14.70 3.75 -4.65
N GLY A 511 -14.23 2.58 -5.09
CA GLY A 511 -13.26 2.43 -6.17
C GLY A 511 -11.79 2.44 -5.72
N LEU A 512 -10.87 2.24 -6.67
CA LEU A 512 -9.43 2.06 -6.39
C LEU A 512 -8.77 3.30 -5.76
N SER A 513 -9.35 4.50 -5.95
CA SER A 513 -8.87 5.72 -5.31
C SER A 513 -9.05 5.69 -3.79
N ASP A 514 -9.85 4.77 -3.22
CA ASP A 514 -10.14 4.75 -1.78
C ASP A 514 -8.85 4.70 -0.93
N THR A 515 -7.80 4.07 -1.42
CA THR A 515 -6.57 3.89 -0.64
C THR A 515 -5.45 4.84 -1.00
N LEU A 516 -5.71 5.76 -1.92
CA LEU A 516 -4.69 6.61 -2.54
C LEU A 516 -4.63 8.01 -1.93
N LEU A 517 -3.43 8.59 -1.96
CA LEU A 517 -3.20 9.97 -1.55
C LEU A 517 -3.98 10.98 -2.42
N SER A 518 -4.24 10.63 -3.69
CA SER A 518 -4.79 11.51 -4.73
C SER A 518 -6.09 12.21 -4.38
N ILE A 519 -6.85 11.63 -3.47
CA ILE A 519 -8.22 12.00 -3.17
C ILE A 519 -8.39 12.43 -1.71
N LEU A 520 -7.33 12.38 -0.91
CA LEU A 520 -7.44 12.61 0.54
C LEU A 520 -7.88 14.03 0.88
N ALA A 521 -7.44 15.05 0.13
CA ALA A 521 -7.89 16.42 0.34
C ALA A 521 -9.42 16.56 0.22
N HIS A 522 -9.99 15.98 -0.85
CA HIS A 522 -11.42 16.02 -1.12
C HIS A 522 -12.19 15.14 -0.12
N ARG A 523 -11.73 13.90 0.11
CA ARG A 523 -12.38 12.99 1.05
C ARG A 523 -12.36 13.52 2.49
N GLY A 524 -11.25 14.12 2.91
CA GLY A 524 -11.17 14.80 4.21
C GLY A 524 -12.26 15.85 4.35
N GLY A 525 -12.50 16.64 3.28
CA GLY A 525 -13.62 17.57 3.19
C GLY A 525 -14.99 16.89 3.26
N GLU A 526 -15.22 15.82 2.49
CA GLU A 526 -16.50 15.07 2.50
C GLU A 526 -16.82 14.51 3.90
N VAL A 527 -15.82 13.96 4.60
CA VAL A 527 -15.98 13.43 5.97
C VAL A 527 -16.27 14.56 6.95
N VAL A 528 -15.54 15.68 6.89
CA VAL A 528 -15.82 16.86 7.72
C VAL A 528 -17.24 17.39 7.45
N GLN A 529 -17.67 17.44 6.20
CA GLN A 529 -19.01 17.88 5.81
C GLN A 529 -20.09 16.90 6.28
N SER A 530 -19.87 15.59 6.22
CA SER A 530 -20.81 14.58 6.73
C SER A 530 -20.98 14.69 8.26
N ILE A 531 -19.88 14.99 8.97
CA ILE A 531 -19.90 15.09 10.45
C ILE A 531 -20.43 16.44 10.94
N PHE A 532 -20.06 17.55 10.29
CA PHE A 532 -20.28 18.91 10.80
C PHE A 532 -21.07 19.84 9.85
N GLY A 533 -21.39 19.39 8.65
CA GLY A 533 -22.10 20.19 7.66
C GLY A 533 -23.57 20.45 8.02
N PRO A 534 -24.21 21.45 7.39
CA PRO A 534 -25.64 21.75 7.56
C PRO A 534 -26.49 20.52 7.20
N GLY A 535 -27.15 19.95 8.22
CA GLY A 535 -27.89 18.68 8.15
C GLY A 535 -27.43 17.63 9.17
N SER A 536 -26.26 17.81 9.81
CA SER A 536 -25.75 16.91 10.86
C SER A 536 -26.34 17.17 12.27
N SER A 537 -27.02 18.31 12.45
CA SER A 537 -27.48 18.81 13.76
C SER A 537 -28.83 19.54 13.69
N SER A 538 -29.68 19.24 12.69
CA SER A 538 -30.94 19.96 12.49
C SER A 538 -31.97 19.10 11.76
N LYS A 539 -32.77 18.36 12.53
CA LYS A 539 -34.19 18.66 12.73
C LYS A 539 -34.72 18.08 14.04
#